data_AF-A0A7K8KFU9-F1
#
_entry.id   AF-A0A7K8KFU9-F1
#
_cell.length_a   1.000
_cell.length_b   1.000
_cell.length_c   1.000
_cell.angle_alpha   90.00
_cell.angle_beta   90.00
_cell.angle_gamma   90.00
#
_symmetry.space_group_name_H-M   'P 1'
#
loop_
_entity.id
_entity.type
_entity.pdbx_description
1 polymer ?
#
loop_
_entity_poly.entity_id
_entity_poly.type
_entity_poly.pdbx_seq_one_letter_code
_entity_poly.pdbx_strand_id
1 'polypeptide(L)'
;GERMRSRCTATTDTVCAPCQDEYFSSEHNHSFCRSCTICNTRKGSMEVKKCEKTSDRVCVCVAGYMPDVRYTLGSVCLPCPEGFYSLGRNENCQPWTNCTSLGKKTLREGTKTGDAVC
;
A
#
# COMPACT_ATOMS: atom_id res chain seq x y z
N GLY A 1 16.96 -3.51 11.75
CA GLY A 1 16.50 -2.12 11.99
C GLY A 1 17.61 -1.18 12.39
N GLU A 2 18.78 -1.44 11.85
CA GLU A 2 19.98 -0.66 12.04
C GLU A 2 20.61 -0.45 10.67
N ARG A 3 21.50 0.52 10.59
CA ARG A 3 22.37 0.76 9.43
C ARG A 3 23.82 0.67 9.88
N MET A 4 24.69 0.29 8.96
CA MET A 4 26.12 0.39 9.20
C MET A 4 26.52 1.86 9.37
N ARG A 5 27.24 2.15 10.46
CA ARG A 5 27.82 3.46 10.75
C ARG A 5 29.28 3.52 10.33
N SER A 6 30.06 2.47 10.61
CA SER A 6 31.44 2.33 10.17
C SER A 6 31.77 0.87 9.89
N ARG A 7 32.61 0.64 8.88
CA ARG A 7 33.10 -0.68 8.49
C ARG A 7 34.08 -1.23 9.53
N CYS A 8 34.25 -2.54 9.58
CA CYS A 8 35.30 -3.17 10.37
C CYS A 8 36.71 -2.73 9.91
N THR A 9 37.66 -2.82 10.83
CA THR A 9 39.10 -2.71 10.57
C THR A 9 39.80 -4.01 10.96
N ALA A 10 41.13 -4.08 10.84
CA ALA A 10 41.89 -5.26 11.28
C ALA A 10 41.76 -5.59 12.77
N THR A 11 41.27 -4.64 13.58
CA THR A 11 41.19 -4.77 15.05
C THR A 11 39.82 -4.42 15.63
N THR A 12 38.86 -3.98 14.82
CA THR A 12 37.54 -3.56 15.31
C THR A 12 36.43 -4.07 14.40
N ASP A 13 35.31 -4.47 15.00
CA ASP A 13 34.13 -4.94 14.29
C ASP A 13 33.36 -3.78 13.63
N THR A 14 32.43 -4.14 12.75
CA THR A 14 31.49 -3.19 12.14
C THR A 14 30.61 -2.56 13.22
N VAL A 15 30.50 -1.24 13.18
CA VAL A 15 29.62 -0.51 14.11
C VAL A 15 28.30 -0.22 13.42
N CYS A 16 27.20 -0.64 14.05
CA CYS A 16 25.85 -0.35 13.62
C CYS A 16 25.23 0.80 14.42
N ALA A 17 24.24 1.46 13.84
CA ALA A 17 23.43 2.45 14.51
C ALA A 17 21.94 2.22 14.19
N PRO A 18 21.03 2.42 15.17
CA PRO A 18 19.61 2.24 14.93
C PRO A 18 19.07 3.22 13.89
N CYS A 19 18.01 2.82 13.20
CA CYS A 19 17.30 3.70 12.29
C CYS A 19 16.63 4.86 13.05
N GLN A 20 16.55 6.03 12.41
CA GLN A 20 15.79 7.17 12.92
C GLN A 20 14.28 6.91 12.81
N ASP A 21 13.47 7.73 13.48
CA ASP A 21 12.01 7.63 13.35
C ASP A 21 11.59 7.90 11.90
N GLU A 22 10.57 7.19 11.42
CA GLU A 22 10.18 7.16 10.00
C GLU A 22 11.23 6.56 9.04
N TYR A 23 12.19 5.80 9.57
CA TYR A 23 13.10 4.98 8.77
C TYR A 23 13.18 3.54 9.30
N PHE A 24 13.38 2.58 8.39
CA PHE A 24 13.50 1.17 8.70
C PHE A 24 14.64 0.50 7.93
N SER A 25 15.10 -0.65 8.43
CA SER A 25 16.01 -1.55 7.74
C SER A 25 15.66 -2.99 8.10
N SER A 26 15.19 -3.75 7.12
CA SER A 26 14.78 -5.16 7.27
C SER A 26 15.92 -6.14 6.99
N GLU A 27 16.99 -5.68 6.35
CA GLU A 27 18.11 -6.52 5.92
C GLU A 27 19.32 -6.33 6.84
N HIS A 28 20.07 -7.39 7.10
CA HIS A 28 21.32 -7.37 7.88
C HIS A 28 22.54 -7.15 6.99
N ASN A 29 22.51 -6.09 6.19
CA ASN A 29 23.58 -5.78 5.25
C ASN A 29 24.11 -4.36 5.47
N HIS A 30 25.04 -3.94 4.61
CA HIS A 30 25.65 -2.62 4.64
C HIS A 30 24.72 -1.50 4.14
N SER A 31 23.42 -1.76 3.95
CA SER A 31 22.47 -0.75 3.48
C SER A 31 22.18 0.30 4.54
N PHE A 32 21.84 1.48 4.05
CA PHE A 32 21.27 2.53 4.88
C PHE A 32 19.81 2.22 5.21
N CYS A 33 19.29 2.81 6.28
CA CYS A 33 17.88 2.76 6.59
C CYS A 33 17.08 3.44 5.47
N ARG A 34 16.01 2.78 5.01
CA ARG A 34 15.07 3.29 4.02
C ARG A 34 13.99 4.11 4.72
N SER A 35 13.51 5.16 4.08
CA SER A 35 12.36 5.90 4.59
C SER A 35 11.12 5.01 4.55
N CYS A 36 10.30 5.10 5.58
CA CYS A 36 9.03 4.39 5.61
C CYS A 36 8.09 4.90 4.51
N THR A 37 7.30 4.00 3.93
CA THR A 37 6.23 4.36 3.00
C THR A 37 5.25 5.32 3.68
N ILE A 38 4.72 6.30 2.95
CA ILE A 38 3.73 7.26 3.46
C ILE A 38 2.35 6.87 2.92
N CYS A 39 1.39 6.58 3.80
CA CYS A 39 0.02 6.31 3.38
C CYS A 39 -0.73 7.63 3.13
N ASN A 40 -0.98 7.98 1.86
CA ASN A 40 -1.64 9.23 1.51
C ASN A 40 -3.17 9.14 1.70
N THR A 41 -3.63 9.49 2.90
CA THR A 41 -5.06 9.42 3.28
C THR A 41 -5.96 10.29 2.42
N ARG A 42 -5.45 11.40 1.87
CA ARG A 42 -6.21 12.25 0.92
C ARG A 42 -6.39 11.61 -0.45
N LYS A 43 -5.62 10.57 -0.76
CA LYS A 43 -5.67 9.79 -1.99
C LYS A 43 -6.20 8.38 -1.76
N GLY A 44 -7.05 8.18 -0.74
CA GLY A 44 -7.74 6.90 -0.51
C GLY A 44 -6.85 5.77 0.04
N SER A 45 -5.68 6.10 0.58
CA SER A 45 -4.80 5.15 1.27
C SER A 45 -5.08 5.12 2.77
N MET A 46 -4.85 3.98 3.41
CA MET A 46 -4.98 3.79 4.86
C MET A 46 -3.82 2.95 5.38
N GLU A 47 -3.26 3.38 6.52
CA GLU A 47 -2.25 2.60 7.23
C GLU A 47 -2.90 1.40 7.94
N VAL A 48 -2.39 0.20 7.68
CA VAL A 48 -2.82 -1.04 8.36
C VAL A 48 -1.70 -1.64 9.22
N LYS A 49 -0.46 -1.18 9.04
CA LYS A 49 0.67 -1.49 9.91
C LYS A 49 1.56 -0.26 10.03
N LYS A 50 1.89 0.12 11.26
CA LYS A 50 2.84 1.19 11.57
C LYS A 50 4.23 0.87 11.05
N CYS A 51 5.02 1.91 10.78
CA CYS A 51 6.44 1.70 10.53
C CYS A 51 7.17 1.30 11.81
N GLU A 52 8.07 0.35 11.69
CA GLU A 52 8.95 -0.11 12.76
C GLU A 52 10.39 -0.04 12.27
N LYS A 53 11.37 -0.03 13.18
CA LYS A 53 12.78 0.03 12.79
C LYS A 53 13.18 -1.13 11.88
N THR A 54 12.53 -2.27 12.00
CA THR A 54 12.80 -3.51 11.25
C THR A 54 11.88 -3.75 10.06
N SER A 55 10.81 -2.98 9.89
CA SER A 55 9.85 -3.23 8.81
C SER A 55 9.12 -1.98 8.38
N ASP A 56 8.84 -1.89 7.08
CA ASP A 56 8.11 -0.78 6.50
C ASP A 56 6.67 -0.67 7.04
N ARG A 57 6.13 0.55 6.93
CA ARG A 57 4.70 0.83 7.03
C ARG A 57 3.96 0.08 5.91
N VAL A 58 2.80 -0.51 6.24
CA VAL A 58 1.93 -1.14 5.24
C VAL A 58 0.72 -0.25 5.01
N CYS A 59 0.54 0.14 3.76
CA CYS A 59 -0.60 0.92 3.29
C CYS A 59 -1.51 0.06 2.41
N VAL A 60 -2.81 0.30 2.52
CA VAL A 60 -3.82 -0.29 1.62
C VAL A 60 -4.77 0.77 1.09
N CYS A 61 -5.23 0.57 -0.14
CA CYS A 61 -6.34 1.36 -0.67
C CYS A 61 -7.65 0.97 0.02
N VAL A 62 -8.46 1.98 0.36
CA VAL A 62 -9.82 1.77 0.90
C VAL A 62 -10.78 1.36 -0.22
N ALA A 63 -11.96 0.85 0.13
CA ALA A 63 -12.98 0.51 -0.85
C ALA A 63 -13.31 1.71 -1.77
N GLY A 64 -13.54 1.44 -3.05
CA GLY A 64 -13.72 2.46 -4.08
C GLY A 64 -12.46 3.09 -4.62
N TYR A 65 -11.29 2.59 -4.24
CA TYR A 65 -10.00 3.00 -4.76
C TYR A 65 -9.16 1.79 -5.19
N MET A 66 -8.28 2.01 -6.18
CA MET A 66 -7.25 1.06 -6.62
C MET A 66 -5.85 1.66 -6.50
N PRO A 67 -4.78 0.85 -6.42
CA PRO A 67 -3.41 1.36 -6.36
C PRO A 67 -3.01 2.17 -7.61
N ASP A 68 -2.34 3.30 -7.42
CA ASP A 68 -1.65 4.01 -8.52
C ASP A 68 -0.29 3.35 -8.76
N VAL A 69 -0.13 2.73 -9.93
CA VAL A 69 1.09 1.99 -10.32
C VAL A 69 2.37 2.83 -10.36
N ARG A 70 2.25 4.16 -10.33
CA ARG A 70 3.40 5.08 -10.31
C ARG A 70 4.04 5.23 -8.93
N TYR A 71 3.40 4.72 -7.88
CA TYR A 71 3.83 4.85 -6.50
C TYR A 71 4.00 3.48 -5.85
N THR A 72 4.55 3.45 -4.63
CA THR A 72 4.59 2.24 -3.81
C THR A 72 3.18 1.70 -3.57
N LEU A 73 3.04 0.38 -3.54
CA LEU A 73 1.74 -0.29 -3.45
C LEU A 73 0.92 0.23 -2.25
N GLY A 74 -0.28 0.71 -2.54
CA GLY A 74 -1.21 1.22 -1.53
C GLY A 74 -0.84 2.59 -0.94
N SER A 75 0.32 3.18 -1.27
CA SER A 75 0.74 4.51 -0.79
C SER A 75 -0.15 5.63 -1.34
N VAL A 76 -0.41 5.57 -2.65
CA VAL A 76 -1.30 6.47 -3.36
C VAL A 76 -2.32 5.63 -4.11
N CYS A 77 -3.60 5.99 -3.98
CA CYS A 77 -4.68 5.31 -4.66
C CYS A 77 -5.46 6.26 -5.57
N LEU A 78 -6.15 5.66 -6.53
CA LEU A 78 -7.01 6.35 -7.49
C LEU A 78 -8.46 5.90 -7.27
N PRO A 79 -9.43 6.82 -7.28
CA PRO A 79 -10.83 6.43 -7.19
C PRO A 79 -11.21 5.58 -8.39
N CYS A 80 -12.10 4.60 -8.19
CA CYS A 80 -12.62 3.81 -9.31
C CYS A 80 -13.36 4.70 -10.31
N PRO A 81 -13.16 4.47 -11.62
CA PRO A 81 -13.93 5.14 -12.65
C PRO A 81 -15.40 4.72 -12.56
N GLU A 82 -16.25 5.48 -13.23
CA GLU A 82 -17.68 5.17 -13.29
C GLU A 82 -17.93 3.85 -14.03
N GLY A 83 -18.87 3.05 -13.53
CA GLY A 83 -19.08 1.68 -14.01
C GLY A 83 -18.16 0.64 -13.37
N PHE A 84 -17.32 1.02 -12.40
CA PHE A 84 -16.38 0.12 -11.73
C PHE A 84 -16.45 0.24 -10.21
N TYR A 85 -16.04 -0.84 -9.52
CA TYR A 85 -15.96 -0.91 -8.08
C TYR A 85 -14.67 -1.59 -7.60
N SER A 86 -14.30 -1.37 -6.34
CA SER A 86 -13.26 -2.13 -5.64
C SER A 86 -13.61 -2.27 -4.18
N LEU A 87 -13.34 -3.44 -3.60
CA LEU A 87 -13.44 -3.67 -2.14
C LEU A 87 -12.23 -3.08 -1.38
N GLY A 88 -11.28 -2.47 -2.10
CA GLY A 88 -10.06 -1.90 -1.54
C GLY A 88 -8.98 -2.98 -1.39
N ARG A 89 -8.20 -2.93 -0.31
CA ARG A 89 -7.15 -3.91 -0.01
C ARG A 89 -6.12 -4.08 -1.13
N ASN A 90 -5.87 -2.98 -1.85
CA ASN A 90 -5.01 -2.92 -3.04
C ASN A 90 -5.50 -3.74 -4.24
N GLU A 91 -6.79 -4.07 -4.30
CA GLU A 91 -7.42 -4.65 -5.48
C GLU A 91 -7.67 -3.59 -6.56
N ASN A 92 -7.50 -3.99 -7.81
CA ASN A 92 -7.85 -3.16 -8.96
C ASN A 92 -9.36 -2.99 -9.06
N CYS A 93 -9.80 -1.89 -9.66
CA CYS A 93 -11.23 -1.68 -9.92
C CYS A 93 -11.74 -2.69 -10.96
N GLN A 94 -12.86 -3.32 -10.65
CA GLN A 94 -13.56 -4.29 -11.50
C GLN A 94 -14.83 -3.65 -12.08
N PRO A 95 -15.21 -3.98 -13.33
CA PRO A 95 -16.44 -3.45 -13.90
C PRO A 95 -17.65 -4.00 -13.15
N TRP A 96 -18.72 -3.21 -13.07
CA TRP A 96 -20.00 -3.69 -12.54
C TRP A 96 -20.55 -4.82 -13.41
N THR A 97 -21.22 -5.77 -12.77
CA THR A 97 -21.97 -6.82 -13.43
C THR A 97 -23.06 -6.20 -14.29
N ASN A 98 -23.02 -6.52 -15.58
CA ASN A 98 -24.06 -6.10 -16.51
C ASN A 98 -25.26 -7.05 -16.41
N CYS A 99 -26.29 -6.67 -15.64
CA CYS A 99 -27.48 -7.51 -15.46
C CYS A 99 -28.23 -7.77 -16.77
N THR A 100 -28.24 -6.80 -17.69
CA THR A 100 -28.93 -6.94 -18.97
C THR A 100 -28.29 -7.98 -19.88
N SER A 101 -26.96 -8.11 -19.88
CA SER A 101 -26.27 -9.16 -20.64
C SER A 101 -26.53 -10.57 -20.06
N LEU A 102 -26.96 -10.64 -18.81
CA LEU A 102 -27.41 -11.88 -18.14
C LEU A 102 -28.92 -12.13 -18.29
N GLY A 103 -29.66 -11.28 -19.01
CA GLY A 103 -31.11 -11.39 -19.14
C GLY A 103 -31.88 -11.10 -17.84
N LYS A 104 -31.25 -10.42 -16.87
CA LYS A 104 -31.84 -10.04 -15.59
C LYS A 104 -32.10 -8.54 -15.53
N LYS A 105 -32.95 -8.12 -14.58
CA LYS A 105 -33.16 -6.69 -14.26
C LYS A 105 -32.19 -6.28 -13.16
N THR A 106 -31.63 -5.09 -13.26
CA THR A 106 -30.83 -4.50 -12.17
C THR A 106 -31.76 -4.17 -11.00
N LEU A 107 -31.55 -4.83 -9.87
CA LEU A 107 -32.25 -4.57 -8.61
C LEU A 107 -31.62 -3.40 -7.85
N ARG A 108 -30.28 -3.31 -7.89
CA ARG A 108 -29.52 -2.22 -7.28
C ARG A 108 -28.34 -1.86 -8.17
N GLU A 109 -28.20 -0.58 -8.47
CA GLU A 109 -27.07 -0.06 -9.22
C GLU A 109 -25.75 -0.30 -8.49
N GLY A 110 -24.69 -0.50 -9.26
CA GLY A 110 -23.34 -0.58 -8.72
C GLY A 110 -22.91 0.76 -8.12
N THR A 111 -21.94 0.69 -7.20
CA THR A 111 -21.30 1.88 -6.63
C THR A 111 -19.79 1.72 -6.75
N LYS A 112 -19.02 2.74 -6.35
CA LYS A 112 -17.55 2.59 -6.34
C LYS A 112 -17.08 1.50 -5.37
N THR A 113 -17.87 1.17 -4.34
CA THR A 113 -17.47 0.22 -3.30
C THR A 113 -18.14 -1.14 -3.42
N GLY A 114 -19.04 -1.34 -4.39
CA GLY A 114 -19.77 -2.60 -4.53
C GLY A 114 -20.39 -2.77 -5.91
N ASP A 115 -20.57 -4.03 -6.28
CA ASP A 115 -21.14 -4.41 -7.56
C ASP A 115 -22.64 -4.09 -7.69
N ALA A 116 -23.12 -4.04 -8.93
CA ALA A 116 -24.54 -4.06 -9.24
C ALA A 116 -25.17 -5.40 -8.84
N VAL A 117 -26.42 -5.34 -8.38
CA VAL A 117 -27.18 -6.54 -8.00
C VAL A 117 -28.26 -6.81 -9.04
N CYS A 118 -28.24 -8.03 -9.56
CA CYS A 118 -29.28 -8.65 -10.37
C CYS A 118 -30.02 -9.71 -9.53
#